data_AF-A0A2E7K131-F1
#
_entry.id   AF-A0A2E7K131-F1
#
_cell.length_a   1.000
_cell.length_b   1.000
_cell.length_c   1.000
_cell.angle_alpha   90.00
_cell.angle_beta   90.00
_cell.angle_gamma   90.00
#
_symmetry.space_group_name_H-M   'P 1'
#
loop_
_entity.id
_entity.type
_entity.pdbx_description
1 polymer ?
#
loop_
_entity_poly.entity_id
_entity_poly.type
_entity_poly.pdbx_seq_one_letter_code
_entity_poly.pdbx_strand_id
1 'polypeptide(L)'
;MGAGKPVVEFEQPSSFEFTPENVEKAKAHIAKYPEGKQQSAVMPLLMLAQRQNGNWIPDAAMHVIADMLSMPYIRVFEVASFYTMYNLSP
;
A
#
# COMPACT_ATOMS: atom_id res chain seq x y z
N MET A 1 -20.74 10.63 -23.85
CA MET A 1 -20.82 9.38 -23.08
C MET A 1 -19.43 8.78 -23.02
N GLY A 2 -18.69 9.03 -21.93
CA GLY A 2 -17.39 8.40 -21.72
C GLY A 2 -17.64 6.96 -21.28
N ALA A 3 -17.18 6.00 -22.08
CA ALA A 3 -17.19 4.60 -21.67
C ALA A 3 -16.35 4.48 -20.40
N GLY A 4 -17.01 4.35 -19.24
CA GLY A 4 -16.36 3.96 -18.00
C GLY A 4 -15.59 2.69 -18.28
N LYS A 5 -14.30 2.66 -17.90
CA LYS A 5 -13.49 1.45 -18.00
C LYS A 5 -14.29 0.29 -17.37
N PRO A 6 -14.33 -0.90 -17.99
CA PRO A 6 -15.02 -2.04 -17.42
C PRO A 6 -14.49 -2.26 -16.01
N VAL A 7 -15.39 -2.25 -15.02
CA VAL A 7 -15.07 -2.64 -13.64
C VAL A 7 -14.86 -4.15 -13.71
N VAL A 8 -13.60 -4.56 -13.87
CA VAL A 8 -13.24 -5.97 -13.72
C VAL A 8 -13.30 -6.23 -12.22
N GLU A 9 -14.39 -6.83 -11.76
CA GLU A 9 -14.52 -7.33 -10.39
C GLU A 9 -13.59 -8.54 -10.24
N PHE A 10 -12.41 -8.31 -9.66
CA PHE A 10 -11.52 -9.39 -9.22
C PHE A 10 -11.61 -9.50 -7.70
N GLU A 11 -11.58 -10.73 -7.18
CA GLU A 11 -11.70 -10.97 -5.74
C GLU A 11 -10.48 -10.41 -5.01
N GLN A 12 -10.72 -9.42 -4.14
CA GLN A 12 -9.69 -8.89 -3.24
C GLN A 12 -9.44 -9.88 -2.10
N PRO A 13 -8.18 -10.11 -1.68
CA PRO A 13 -7.90 -10.97 -0.53
C PRO A 13 -8.48 -10.35 0.74
N SER A 14 -9.06 -11.18 1.61
CA SER A 14 -9.63 -10.76 2.89
C SER A 14 -8.58 -10.29 3.91
N SER A 15 -7.30 -10.62 3.69
CA SER A 15 -6.20 -10.29 4.58
C SER A 15 -4.89 -10.15 3.81
N PHE A 16 -3.98 -9.35 4.35
CA PHE A 16 -2.61 -9.21 3.86
C PHE A 16 -1.67 -9.18 5.05
N GLU A 17 -0.51 -9.80 4.92
CA GLU A 17 0.57 -9.70 5.90
C GLU A 17 1.89 -9.56 5.13
N PHE A 18 2.75 -8.64 5.57
CA PHE A 18 4.11 -8.59 5.03
C PHE A 18 4.86 -9.87 5.41
N THR A 19 5.67 -10.40 4.50
CA THR A 19 6.62 -11.47 4.85
C THR A 19 7.57 -10.96 5.94
N PRO A 20 8.16 -11.85 6.77
CA PRO A 20 9.10 -11.43 7.81
C PRO A 20 10.23 -10.54 7.28
N GLU A 21 10.74 -10.83 6.07
CA GLU A 21 11.74 -10.00 5.41
C GLU A 21 11.22 -8.58 5.10
N ASN A 22 10.00 -8.48 4.56
CA ASN A 22 9.39 -7.19 4.22
C ASN A 22 8.95 -6.39 5.46
N VAL A 23 8.62 -7.06 6.57
CA VAL A 23 8.39 -6.40 7.86
C VAL A 23 9.66 -5.66 8.30
N GLU A 24 10.82 -6.31 8.24
CA GLU A 24 12.09 -5.70 8.62
C GLU A 24 12.47 -4.56 7.67
N LYS A 25 12.27 -4.72 6.36
CA LYS A 25 12.45 -3.64 5.38
C LYS A 25 11.51 -2.46 5.65
N ALA A 26 10.23 -2.72 5.93
CA ALA A 26 9.25 -1.68 6.24
C ALA A 26 9.65 -0.90 7.49
N LYS A 27 10.04 -1.57 8.58
CA LYS A 27 10.58 -0.92 9.79
C LYS A 27 11.81 -0.08 9.47
N ALA A 28 12.73 -0.60 8.67
CA ALA A 28 13.92 0.14 8.26
C ALA A 28 13.59 1.38 7.41
N HIS A 29 12.53 1.35 6.60
CA HIS A 29 12.04 2.54 5.90
C HIS A 29 11.39 3.55 6.85
N ILE A 30 10.59 3.09 7.81
CA ILE A 30 9.94 3.95 8.81
C ILE A 30 11.00 4.66 9.67
N ALA A 31 12.04 3.95 10.10
CA ALA A 31 13.11 4.47 10.95
C ALA A 31 13.96 5.59 10.30
N LYS A 32 13.85 5.80 8.98
CA LYS A 32 14.52 6.91 8.28
C LYS A 32 13.88 8.26 8.57
N TYR A 33 12.66 8.27 9.10
CA TYR A 33 11.92 9.48 9.40
C TYR A 33 11.87 9.73 10.91
N PRO A 34 11.97 11.00 11.35
CA PRO A 34 11.88 11.32 12.76
C PRO A 34 10.51 10.96 13.33
N GLU A 35 10.45 10.87 14.66
CA GLU A 35 9.20 10.63 15.37
C GLU A 35 8.13 11.66 14.99
N GLY A 36 6.90 11.18 14.75
CA GLY A 36 5.77 11.98 14.29
C GLY A 36 5.76 12.25 12.77
N LYS A 37 6.75 11.77 12.01
CA LYS A 37 6.83 11.91 10.54
C LYS A 37 6.89 10.58 9.78
N GLN A 38 6.54 9.47 10.44
CA GLN A 38 6.56 8.11 9.89
C GLN A 38 5.71 7.96 8.63
N GLN A 39 4.64 8.75 8.49
CA GLN A 39 3.75 8.78 7.31
C GLN A 39 4.51 8.98 5.99
N SER A 40 5.68 9.61 6.03
CA SER A 40 6.54 9.80 4.85
C SER A 40 7.06 8.47 4.26
N ALA A 41 7.00 7.37 5.03
CA ALA A 41 7.35 6.03 4.59
C ALA A 41 6.24 5.31 3.79
N VAL A 42 5.10 5.95 3.55
CA VAL A 42 3.98 5.35 2.79
C VAL A 42 4.40 4.86 1.40
N MET A 43 5.18 5.66 0.68
CA MET A 43 5.64 5.34 -0.68
C MET A 43 6.48 4.05 -0.74
N PRO A 44 7.55 3.89 0.08
CA PRO A 44 8.31 2.65 0.09
C PRO A 44 7.51 1.45 0.62
N LEU A 45 6.59 1.64 1.57
CA LEU A 45 5.74 0.54 2.06
C LEU A 45 4.76 0.04 0.99
N LEU A 46 4.13 0.94 0.23
CA LEU A 46 3.29 0.59 -0.92
C LEU A 46 4.09 -0.19 -1.98
N MET A 47 5.34 0.22 -2.23
CA MET A 47 6.22 -0.48 -3.16
C MET A 47 6.57 -1.91 -2.69
N LEU A 48 6.79 -2.10 -1.38
CA LEU A 48 7.01 -3.44 -0.82
C LEU A 48 5.77 -4.32 -0.98
N ALA A 49 4.58 -3.78 -0.69
CA ALA A 49 3.32 -4.51 -0.82
C ALA A 49 3.07 -4.93 -2.28
N GLN A 50 3.26 -4.00 -3.22
CA GLN A 50 3.12 -4.26 -4.64
C GLN A 50 4.05 -5.39 -5.11
N ARG A 51 5.33 -5.33 -4.74
CA ARG A 51 6.31 -6.36 -5.13
C ARG A 51 6.00 -7.72 -4.52
N GLN A 52 5.54 -7.75 -3.27
CA GLN A 52 5.17 -8.99 -2.58
C GLN A 52 3.94 -9.63 -3.22
N ASN A 53 2.98 -8.83 -3.67
CA ASN A 53 1.68 -9.29 -4.13
C ASN A 53 1.56 -9.26 -5.66
N GLY A 54 2.57 -9.79 -6.37
CA GLY A 54 2.46 -10.01 -7.82
C GLY A 54 2.31 -8.74 -8.66
N ASN A 55 2.94 -7.64 -8.23
CA ASN A 55 2.92 -6.33 -8.89
C ASN A 55 1.59 -5.57 -8.83
N TRP A 56 0.77 -5.80 -7.79
CA TRP A 56 -0.38 -4.95 -7.46
C TRP A 56 -0.61 -4.86 -5.95
N ILE A 57 -1.36 -3.86 -5.50
CA ILE A 57 -1.58 -3.54 -4.08
C ILE A 57 -3.04 -3.89 -3.72
N PRO A 58 -3.27 -4.89 -2.86
CA PRO A 58 -4.61 -5.22 -2.40
C PRO A 58 -5.09 -4.23 -1.34
N ASP A 59 -6.41 -4.11 -1.21
CA ASP A 59 -7.02 -3.22 -0.22
C ASP A 59 -6.56 -3.53 1.21
N ALA A 60 -6.51 -4.82 1.55
CA ALA A 60 -6.01 -5.29 2.83
C ALA A 60 -4.56 -4.85 3.11
N ALA A 61 -3.70 -4.70 2.10
CA ALA A 61 -2.34 -4.21 2.30
C ALA A 61 -2.32 -2.72 2.67
N MET A 62 -3.22 -1.91 2.08
CA MET A 62 -3.32 -0.49 2.43
C MET A 62 -3.77 -0.29 3.87
N HIS A 63 -4.66 -1.14 4.38
CA HIS A 63 -5.02 -1.18 5.80
C HIS A 63 -3.82 -1.50 6.70
N VAL A 64 -3.05 -2.55 6.38
CA VAL A 64 -1.82 -2.89 7.13
C VAL A 64 -0.82 -1.74 7.14
N ILE A 65 -0.61 -1.08 6.00
CA ILE A 65 0.31 0.07 5.91
C ILE A 65 -0.20 1.24 6.76
N ALA A 66 -1.51 1.50 6.75
CA ALA A 66 -2.13 2.55 7.54
C ALA A 66 -1.87 2.33 9.05
N ASP A 67 -2.03 1.09 9.52
CA ASP A 67 -1.75 0.70 10.90
C ASP A 67 -0.26 0.86 11.24
N MET A 68 0.64 0.35 10.38
CA MET A 68 2.09 0.46 10.57
C MET A 68 2.59 1.91 10.65
N LEU A 69 1.94 2.83 9.94
CA LEU A 69 2.30 4.25 9.91
C LEU A 69 1.46 5.10 10.87
N SER A 70 0.54 4.48 11.62
CA SER A 70 -0.40 5.16 12.51
C SER A 70 -1.10 6.34 11.81
N MET A 71 -1.63 6.10 10.61
CA MET A 71 -2.31 7.10 9.80
C MET A 71 -3.64 6.60 9.25
N PRO A 72 -4.59 7.49 8.89
CA PRO A 72 -5.86 7.05 8.33
C PRO A 72 -5.68 6.29 7.02
N TYR A 73 -6.42 5.19 6.84
CA TYR A 73 -6.46 4.40 5.60
C TYR A 73 -6.62 5.28 4.35
N ILE A 74 -7.54 6.27 4.40
CA ILE A 74 -7.82 7.14 3.25
C ILE A 74 -6.57 7.87 2.75
N ARG A 75 -5.61 8.18 3.62
CA ARG A 75 -4.35 8.82 3.24
C ARG A 75 -3.44 7.87 2.47
N VAL A 76 -3.44 6.59 2.80
CA VAL A 76 -2.69 5.57 2.06
C VAL A 76 -3.33 5.37 0.69
N PHE A 77 -4.67 5.29 0.64
CA PHE A 77 -5.43 5.17 -0.59
C PHE A 77 -5.23 6.39 -1.52
N GLU A 78 -5.27 7.62 -0.98
CA GLU A 78 -4.98 8.85 -1.73
C GLU A 78 -3.60 8.77 -2.40
N VAL A 79 -2.57 8.36 -1.68
CA VAL A 79 -1.22 8.22 -2.24
C VAL A 79 -1.16 7.12 -3.30
N ALA A 80 -1.73 5.94 -3.02
CA ALA A 80 -1.70 4.80 -3.93
C ALA A 80 -2.46 5.09 -5.24
N SER A 81 -3.57 5.81 -5.16
CA SER A 81 -4.38 6.20 -6.32
C SER A 81 -3.82 7.40 -7.09
N PHE A 82 -3.07 8.29 -6.42
CA PHE A 82 -2.46 9.47 -7.02
C PHE A 82 -1.24 9.13 -7.90
N TYR A 83 -0.37 8.23 -7.45
CA TYR A 83 0.85 7.89 -8.18
C TYR A 83 0.62 6.71 -9.14
N THR A 84 0.78 6.97 -10.44
CA THR A 84 0.50 6.02 -11.54
C THR A 84 1.38 4.77 -11.57
N MET A 85 2.49 4.76 -10.82
CA MET A 85 3.38 3.59 -10.69
C MET A 85 2.78 2.46 -9.85
N TYR A 86 1.73 2.76 -9.07
CA TYR A 86 1.06 1.77 -8.25
C TYR A 86 -0.11 1.14 -8.98
N ASN A 87 -0.14 -0.19 -9.00
CA ASN A 87 -1.24 -0.96 -9.58
C ASN A 87 -2.21 -1.34 -8.46
N LEU A 88 -3.46 -0.90 -8.54
CA LEU A 88 -4.52 -1.26 -7.57
C LEU A 88 -5.33 -2.48 -8.00
N SER A 89 -4.99 -3.04 -9.16
CA SER A 89 -5.54 -4.26 -9.73
C SER A 89 -4.43 -5.06 -10.40
N PRO A 90 -4.53 -6.39 -10.45
CA PRO A 90 -3.61 -7.25 -11.20
C PRO A 90 -3.64 -6.98 -12.71
#